data_AF-A0AAQ3U370-F1
#
_entry.id   AF-A0AAQ3U370-F1
#
_cell.length_a   1.000
_cell.length_b   1.000
_cell.length_c   1.000
_cell.angle_alpha   90.00
_cell.angle_beta   90.00
_cell.angle_gamma   90.00
#
_symmetry.space_group_name_H-M   'P 1'
#
loop_
_entity.id
_entity.type
_entity.pdbx_description
1 polymer ?
#
loop_
_entity_poly.entity_id
_entity_poly.type
_entity_poly.pdbx_seq_one_letter_code
_entity_poly.pdbx_strand_id
1 'polypeptide(L)'
;MIAQTANSTASEFPRINPDICIVNYYTNSGKLGLHQDKDESESSLTKGLPFISISIGDTAEFMFGNTRDKDQATKINLESGDVLILGGESRLLFHGISHVKTNTAPSWLKEETGIRPGRINLTFRQY
;
A
#
# COMPACT_ATOMS: atom_id res chain seq x y z
N MET A 1 -1.50 -13.35 0.01
CA MET A 1 -0.24 -13.50 0.79
C MET A 1 0.95 -13.59 -0.15
N ILE A 2 1.34 -12.47 -0.75
CA ILE A 2 2.69 -12.32 -1.30
C ILE A 2 3.48 -11.55 -0.24
N ALA A 3 3.93 -12.26 0.79
CA ALA A 3 5.11 -11.83 1.50
C ALA A 3 6.28 -12.14 0.56
N GLN A 4 6.77 -11.15 -0.19
CA GLN A 4 8.12 -11.25 -0.71
C GLN A 4 9.03 -11.18 0.51
N THR A 5 9.40 -12.34 1.03
CA THR A 5 10.49 -12.48 1.98
C THR A 5 11.75 -12.01 1.25
N ALA A 6 12.27 -10.86 1.68
CA ALA A 6 13.62 -10.45 1.37
C ALA A 6 14.56 -11.52 1.95
N ASN A 7 14.93 -12.47 1.10
CA ASN A 7 15.97 -13.43 1.38
C ASN A 7 17.30 -12.71 1.14
N SER A 8 17.67 -11.84 2.07
CA SER A 8 19.02 -11.31 2.16
C SER A 8 19.34 -11.07 3.63
N THR A 9 20.59 -11.29 3.99
CA THR A 9 21.20 -11.22 5.31
C THR A 9 21.11 -9.80 5.92
N ALA A 10 19.89 -9.34 6.22
CA ALA A 10 19.59 -7.93 6.47
C ALA A 10 19.39 -7.63 7.96
N SER A 11 19.80 -6.43 8.37
CA SER A 11 19.42 -5.79 9.63
C SER A 11 17.94 -5.99 9.96
N GLU A 12 17.60 -6.17 11.23
CA GLU A 12 16.23 -6.34 11.73
C GLU A 12 15.27 -5.30 11.10
N PHE A 13 14.19 -5.75 10.46
CA PHE A 13 13.20 -4.86 9.85
C PHE A 13 12.61 -3.94 10.94
N PRO A 14 12.54 -2.61 10.74
CA PRO A 14 12.16 -1.70 11.81
C PRO A 14 10.76 -2.02 12.34
N ARG A 15 10.65 -2.18 13.66
CA ARG A 15 9.35 -2.34 14.33
C ARG A 15 8.61 -1.01 14.31
N ILE A 16 7.30 -1.07 14.18
CA ILE A 16 6.41 0.09 14.16
C ILE A 16 5.36 -0.02 15.26
N ASN A 17 5.02 1.11 15.87
CA ASN A 17 3.84 1.29 16.70
C ASN A 17 3.00 2.42 16.09
N PRO A 18 2.10 2.10 15.13
CA PRO A 18 1.44 3.12 14.34
C PRO A 18 0.47 3.96 15.18
N ASP A 19 0.54 5.27 15.00
CA ASP A 19 -0.32 6.28 15.62
C ASP A 19 -1.19 7.03 14.59
N ILE A 20 -0.94 6.79 13.29
CA ILE A 20 -1.69 7.34 12.17
C ILE A 20 -2.33 6.19 11.38
N CYS A 21 -3.60 6.33 11.00
CA CYS A 21 -4.25 5.51 9.98
C CYS A 21 -4.97 6.40 8.97
N ILE A 22 -4.53 6.33 7.71
CA ILE A 22 -5.19 7.01 6.58
C ILE A 22 -6.09 6.00 5.87
N VAL A 23 -7.38 6.32 5.80
CA VAL A 23 -8.38 5.52 5.12
C VAL A 23 -8.68 6.12 3.75
N ASN A 24 -8.38 5.37 2.69
CA ASN A 24 -8.67 5.77 1.32
C ASN A 24 -9.76 4.87 0.73
N TYR A 25 -10.79 5.47 0.15
CA TYR A 25 -11.79 4.77 -0.65
C TYR A 25 -11.67 5.15 -2.12
N TYR A 26 -11.51 4.15 -2.97
CA TYR A 26 -11.39 4.29 -4.42
C TYR A 26 -12.62 3.70 -5.08
N THR A 27 -13.32 4.49 -5.89
CA THR A 27 -14.34 3.99 -6.81
C THR A 27 -13.68 3.31 -8.01
N ASN A 28 -14.49 2.77 -8.92
CA ASN A 28 -14.04 2.08 -10.14
C ASN A 28 -13.12 2.93 -11.05
N SER A 29 -13.19 4.27 -10.94
CA SER A 29 -12.32 5.20 -11.67
C SER A 29 -11.21 5.81 -10.82
N GLY A 30 -11.12 5.41 -9.54
CA GLY A 30 -10.17 5.93 -8.58
C GLY A 30 -8.72 5.65 -8.98
N LYS A 31 -7.87 6.66 -8.79
CA LYS A 31 -6.43 6.62 -9.06
C LYS A 31 -5.69 7.44 -8.00
N LEU A 32 -4.43 7.08 -7.78
CA LEU A 32 -3.51 7.88 -6.97
C LEU A 32 -2.18 7.98 -7.71
N GLY A 33 -1.74 9.21 -8.00
CA GLY A 33 -0.48 9.44 -8.70
C GLY A 33 0.73 8.97 -7.88
N LEU A 34 1.87 8.80 -8.55
CA LEU A 34 3.13 8.50 -7.87
C LEU A 34 3.47 9.62 -6.88
N HIS A 35 3.61 9.25 -5.62
CA HIS A 35 3.95 10.12 -4.49
C HIS A 35 4.84 9.36 -3.50
N GLN A 36 5.38 10.07 -2.52
CA GLN A 36 6.12 9.49 -1.40
C GLN A 36 5.37 9.87 -0.13
N ASP A 37 5.37 8.94 0.82
CA ASP A 37 4.88 9.19 2.18
C ASP A 37 6.03 9.76 3.00
N LYS A 38 6.10 11.09 3.08
CA LYS A 38 7.24 11.81 3.69
C LYS A 38 6.81 12.92 4.64
N ASP A 39 5.58 12.85 5.13
CA ASP A 39 4.99 13.87 6.01
C ASP A 39 5.21 13.54 7.50
N GLU A 40 5.75 12.36 7.81
CA GLU A 40 6.16 11.95 9.17
C GLU A 40 7.44 12.67 9.63
N SER A 41 7.81 12.55 10.91
CA SER A 41 9.00 13.21 11.44
C SER A 41 10.29 12.74 10.74
N GLU A 42 11.29 13.62 10.70
CA GLU A 42 12.61 13.28 10.17
C GLU A 42 13.19 12.03 10.85
N SER A 43 13.02 11.88 12.17
CA SER A 43 13.46 10.67 12.87
C SER A 43 12.73 9.41 12.38
N SER A 44 11.44 9.48 12.10
CA SER A 44 10.66 8.34 11.58
C SER A 44 11.18 7.91 10.20
N LEU A 45 11.38 8.90 9.33
CA LEU A 45 11.89 8.69 7.96
C LEU A 45 13.33 8.18 7.95
N THR A 46 14.24 8.77 8.72
CA THR A 46 15.66 8.35 8.79
C THR A 46 15.82 6.95 9.37
N LYS A 47 14.97 6.55 10.33
CA LYS A 47 14.94 5.16 10.84
C LYS A 47 14.33 4.16 9.86
N GLY A 48 13.73 4.65 8.76
CA GLY A 48 13.02 3.81 7.81
C GLY A 48 11.83 3.08 8.43
N LEU A 49 11.16 3.68 9.44
CA LEU A 49 9.99 3.08 10.07
C LEU A 49 8.95 2.80 8.97
N PRO A 50 8.41 1.57 8.86
CA PRO A 50 7.60 1.19 7.71
C PRO A 50 6.28 1.96 7.66
N PHE A 51 5.60 1.89 6.53
CA PHE A 51 4.14 1.98 6.50
C PHE A 51 3.53 0.62 6.15
N ILE A 52 2.34 0.36 6.68
CA ILE A 52 1.57 -0.87 6.43
C ILE A 52 0.31 -0.49 5.68
N SER A 53 0.07 -1.12 4.52
CA SER A 53 -1.09 -0.84 3.66
C SER A 53 -1.93 -2.09 3.50
N ILE A 54 -3.17 -2.07 3.97
CA ILE A 54 -4.13 -3.19 3.85
C ILE A 54 -5.12 -2.88 2.74
N SER A 55 -5.33 -3.84 1.83
CA SER A 55 -6.30 -3.72 0.73
C SER A 55 -7.58 -4.53 1.01
N ILE A 56 -8.74 -3.93 0.82
CA ILE A 56 -10.05 -4.56 1.02
C ILE A 56 -10.97 -4.19 -0.15
N GLY A 57 -11.66 -5.17 -0.74
CA GLY A 57 -12.55 -4.94 -1.89
C GLY A 57 -11.87 -5.21 -3.23
N ASP A 58 -12.16 -4.38 -4.23
CA ASP A 58 -11.63 -4.58 -5.59
C ASP A 58 -10.10 -4.48 -5.65
N THR A 59 -9.49 -5.33 -6.46
CA THR A 59 -8.04 -5.38 -6.72
C THR A 59 -7.54 -4.06 -7.27
N ALA A 60 -6.43 -3.55 -6.74
CA ALA A 60 -5.73 -2.41 -7.31
C ALA A 60 -4.41 -2.80 -7.99
N GLU A 61 -4.14 -2.20 -9.15
CA GLU A 61 -2.80 -2.17 -9.73
C GLU A 61 -1.98 -1.11 -8.98
N PHE A 62 -1.11 -1.58 -8.09
CA PHE A 62 -0.18 -0.77 -7.33
C PHE A 62 1.12 -0.61 -8.11
N MET A 63 1.60 0.62 -8.21
CA MET A 63 2.85 0.96 -8.88
C MET A 63 3.86 1.46 -7.86
N PHE A 64 5.12 1.08 -7.99
CA PHE A 64 6.21 1.62 -7.17
C PHE A 64 7.56 1.69 -7.90
N GLY A 65 8.44 2.59 -7.48
CA GLY A 65 9.78 2.74 -8.04
C GLY A 65 10.61 3.84 -7.38
N ASN A 66 11.86 3.97 -7.82
CA ASN A 66 12.81 4.96 -7.30
C ASN A 66 12.56 6.39 -7.80
N THR A 67 11.81 6.54 -8.90
CA THR A 67 11.53 7.83 -9.54
C THR A 67 10.02 8.06 -9.62
N ARG A 68 9.62 9.31 -9.89
CA ARG A 68 8.22 9.67 -10.14
C ARG A 68 7.75 9.33 -11.56
N ASP A 69 8.50 8.51 -12.28
CA ASP A 69 8.20 8.09 -13.66
C ASP A 69 7.35 6.81 -13.65
N LYS A 70 6.15 6.88 -14.24
CA LYS A 70 5.22 5.75 -14.30
C LYS A 70 5.68 4.65 -15.26
N ASP A 71 6.45 5.00 -16.27
CA ASP A 71 6.90 4.04 -17.29
C ASP A 71 8.06 3.18 -16.77
N GLN A 72 8.75 3.64 -15.73
CA GLN A 72 9.80 2.91 -15.01
C GLN A 72 9.28 2.21 -13.74
N ALA A 73 8.01 2.38 -13.39
CA ALA A 73 7.45 1.81 -12.16
C ALA A 73 7.17 0.31 -12.32
N THR A 74 7.55 -0.45 -11.29
CA THR A 74 7.13 -1.85 -11.14
C THR A 74 5.66 -1.89 -10.73
N LYS A 75 4.91 -2.87 -11.25
CA LYS A 75 3.47 -3.00 -11.00
C LYS A 75 3.12 -4.36 -10.41
N ILE A 76 2.28 -4.35 -9.39
CA ILE A 76 1.72 -5.55 -8.77
C ILE A 76 0.23 -5.37 -8.53
N ASN A 77 -0.51 -6.49 -8.45
CA ASN A 77 -1.89 -6.47 -8.00
C ASN A 77 -1.92 -6.59 -6.48
N LEU A 78 -2.70 -5.74 -5.81
CA LEU A 78 -3.07 -5.90 -4.42
C LEU A 78 -4.55 -6.28 -4.37
N GLU A 79 -4.83 -7.52 -3.98
CA GLU A 79 -6.17 -8.09 -3.90
C GLU A 79 -6.78 -7.87 -2.52
N SER A 80 -8.07 -8.19 -2.36
CA SER A 80 -8.71 -8.10 -1.05
C SER A 80 -8.02 -9.04 -0.04
N GLY A 81 -7.61 -8.48 1.09
CA GLY A 81 -6.88 -9.18 2.15
C GLY A 81 -5.35 -9.10 2.04
N ASP A 82 -4.80 -8.57 0.93
CA ASP A 82 -3.35 -8.37 0.84
C ASP A 82 -2.88 -7.21 1.73
N VAL A 83 -1.68 -7.41 2.29
CA VAL A 83 -0.97 -6.44 3.11
C VAL A 83 0.38 -6.15 2.47
N LEU A 84 0.63 -4.87 2.17
CA LEU A 84 1.90 -4.36 1.69
C LEU A 84 2.61 -3.64 2.83
N ILE A 85 3.92 -3.86 2.97
CA ILE A 85 4.76 -3.15 3.95
C ILE A 85 5.97 -2.58 3.23
N LEU A 86 6.17 -1.26 3.29
CA LEU A 86 7.38 -0.59 2.79
C LEU A 86 8.09 0.08 3.96
N GLY A 87 9.33 -0.33 4.22
CA GLY A 87 10.20 0.21 5.27
C GLY A 87 11.68 0.06 4.90
N GLY A 88 12.56 0.45 5.81
CA GLY A 88 14.01 0.48 5.54
C GLY A 88 14.34 1.28 4.29
N GLU A 89 15.17 0.73 3.40
CA GLU A 89 15.55 1.37 2.13
C GLU A 89 14.34 1.64 1.21
N SER A 90 13.27 0.86 1.34
CA SER A 90 12.05 1.00 0.54
C SER A 90 11.08 2.06 1.08
N ARG A 91 11.36 2.67 2.24
CA ARG A 91 10.42 3.57 2.94
C ARG A 91 10.00 4.78 2.11
N LEU A 92 10.89 5.25 1.25
CA LEU A 92 10.71 6.44 0.41
C LEU A 92 10.55 6.12 -1.08
N LEU A 93 10.17 4.89 -1.44
CA LEU A 93 9.80 4.60 -2.83
C LEU A 93 8.61 5.47 -3.26
N PHE A 94 8.67 5.98 -4.49
CA PHE A 94 7.49 6.55 -5.13
C PHE A 94 6.49 5.44 -5.35
N HIS A 95 5.23 5.68 -5.02
CA HIS A 95 4.19 4.69 -5.19
C HIS A 95 2.81 5.32 -5.45
N GLY A 96 1.88 4.51 -5.94
CA GLY A 96 0.52 4.96 -6.25
C GLY A 96 -0.36 3.84 -6.80
N ILE A 97 -1.58 4.21 -7.19
CA ILE A 97 -2.59 3.31 -7.77
C ILE A 97 -2.89 3.78 -9.19
N SER A 98 -2.55 2.97 -10.20
CA SER A 98 -2.87 3.27 -11.61
C SER A 98 -4.33 2.99 -11.94
N HIS A 99 -4.87 1.90 -11.39
CA HIS A 99 -6.20 1.40 -11.72
C HIS A 99 -6.78 0.51 -10.62
N VAL A 100 -8.10 0.55 -10.46
CA VAL A 100 -8.90 -0.37 -9.64
C VAL A 100 -9.71 -1.27 -10.58
N LYS A 101 -9.51 -2.58 -10.48
CA LYS A 101 -10.16 -3.58 -11.33
C LYS A 101 -11.56 -3.87 -10.81
N THR A 102 -12.57 -3.46 -11.56
CA THR A 102 -13.97 -3.60 -11.13
C THR A 102 -14.41 -5.05 -10.98
N ASN A 103 -15.26 -5.32 -9.98
CA ASN A 103 -15.88 -6.64 -9.76
C ASN A 103 -14.86 -7.75 -9.48
N THR A 104 -13.80 -7.43 -8.76
CA THR A 104 -12.77 -8.39 -8.34
C THR A 104 -12.79 -8.64 -6.83
N ALA A 105 -13.56 -7.87 -6.07
CA ALA A 105 -13.83 -8.15 -4.67
C ALA A 105 -14.42 -9.57 -4.48
N PRO A 106 -13.99 -10.34 -3.47
CA PRO A 106 -14.58 -11.64 -3.15
C PRO A 106 -16.09 -11.52 -2.89
N SER A 107 -16.89 -12.46 -3.42
CA SER A 107 -18.35 -12.40 -3.31
C SER A 107 -18.82 -12.42 -1.86
N TRP A 108 -18.22 -13.29 -1.02
CA TRP A 108 -18.52 -13.39 0.40
C TRP A 108 -18.36 -12.05 1.14
N LEU A 109 -17.34 -11.25 0.78
CA LEU A 109 -17.11 -9.96 1.41
C LEU A 109 -18.27 -9.01 1.14
N LYS A 110 -18.79 -9.02 -0.09
CA LYS A 110 -19.96 -8.23 -0.46
C LYS A 110 -21.25 -8.72 0.18
N GLU A 111 -21.43 -10.04 0.23
CA GLU A 111 -22.61 -10.68 0.82
C GLU A 111 -22.69 -10.45 2.34
N GLU A 112 -21.57 -10.54 3.05
CA GLU A 112 -21.53 -10.40 4.51
C GLU A 112 -21.50 -8.94 4.98
N THR A 113 -20.80 -8.05 4.27
CA THR A 113 -20.56 -6.67 4.74
C THR A 113 -21.39 -5.61 4.02
N GLY A 114 -21.97 -5.93 2.87
CA GLY A 114 -22.62 -4.95 2.00
C GLY A 114 -21.65 -3.90 1.43
N ILE A 115 -20.35 -4.20 1.36
CA ILE A 115 -19.34 -3.27 0.82
C ILE A 115 -19.75 -2.78 -0.58
N ARG A 116 -19.66 -1.48 -0.79
CA ARG A 116 -19.93 -0.85 -2.10
C ARG A 116 -18.83 -1.25 -3.10
N PRO A 117 -19.13 -1.31 -4.41
CA PRO A 117 -18.11 -1.52 -5.44
C PRO A 117 -16.92 -0.55 -5.27
N GLY A 118 -15.71 -1.01 -5.53
CA GLY A 118 -14.48 -0.27 -5.28
C GLY A 118 -13.58 -0.89 -4.22
N ARG A 119 -12.60 -0.10 -3.77
CA ARG A 119 -11.50 -0.53 -2.90
C ARG A 119 -11.37 0.38 -1.69
N ILE A 120 -11.23 -0.22 -0.51
CA ILE A 120 -10.78 0.44 0.72
C ILE A 120 -9.31 0.11 0.93
N ASN A 121 -8.54 1.11 1.35
CA ASN A 121 -7.17 0.96 1.76
C ASN A 121 -6.93 1.61 3.11
N LEU A 122 -6.35 0.86 4.04
CA LEU A 122 -5.93 1.34 5.34
C LEU A 122 -4.40 1.45 5.35
N THR A 123 -3.86 2.67 5.44
CA THR A 123 -2.42 2.90 5.53
C THR A 123 -2.05 3.33 6.94
N PHE A 124 -1.33 2.48 7.67
CA PHE A 124 -0.86 2.73 9.02
C PHE A 124 0.58 3.25 8.99
N ARG A 125 0.84 4.30 9.77
CA ARG A 125 2.14 4.98 9.85
C ARG A 125 2.43 5.40 11.28
N GLN A 126 3.69 5.76 11.53
CA GLN A 126 4.14 6.29 12.81
C GLN A 126 4.82 7.65 12.59
N TYR A 127 4.32 8.69 13.27
CA TYR A 127 4.88 10.05 13.19
C TYR A 127 6.26 10.16 13.83
#